data_AF-A0A150RQ05-F1
#
_entry.id   AF-A0A150RQ05-F1
#
_cell.length_a   1.000
_cell.length_b   1.000
_cell.length_c   1.000
_cell.angle_alpha   90.00
_cell.angle_beta   90.00
_cell.angle_gamma   90.00
#
_symmetry.space_group_name_H-M   'P 1'
#
loop_
_entity.id
_entity.type
_entity.pdbx_description
1 polymer ?
#
loop_
_entity_poly.entity_id
_entity_poly.type
_entity_poly.pdbx_seq_one_letter_code
_entity_poly.pdbx_strand_id
1 'polypeptide(L)'
;AGARWADRRAYAYGVTAVLLLLMLAPLFRRPPVDSFPLSTYPMFSWGRNDARTTVERAVGVDSRGGRRPIPPRLVGSEEVLQAKATLAQSIRQGARATRALCRGIAARVAEQSGQADLVSVEIRTDTFDAVAFFEGQEAPIDSKLHATCKVGAR
;
A
#
# COMPACT_ATOMS: atom_id res chain seq x y z
N ALA A 1 52.70 -20.59 30.25
CA ALA A 1 51.25 -20.29 30.18
C ALA A 1 50.91 -19.06 29.32
N GLY A 2 51.63 -17.93 29.43
CA GLY A 2 51.22 -16.63 28.86
C GLY A 2 50.99 -16.55 27.34
N ALA A 3 51.79 -17.22 26.50
CA ALA A 3 51.69 -17.11 25.03
C ALA A 3 50.26 -17.39 24.51
N ARG A 4 49.68 -18.54 24.88
CA ARG A 4 48.29 -18.94 24.52
C ARG A 4 47.20 -17.96 24.96
N TRP A 5 47.50 -17.04 25.88
CA TRP A 5 46.57 -15.96 26.30
C TRP A 5 46.79 -14.67 25.51
N ALA A 6 48.02 -14.35 25.14
CA ALA A 6 48.32 -13.25 24.22
C ALA A 6 47.69 -13.53 22.84
N ASP A 7 47.87 -14.74 22.31
CA ASP A 7 47.29 -15.18 21.04
C ASP A 7 45.75 -15.09 21.06
N ARG A 8 45.11 -15.50 22.17
CA ARG A 8 43.65 -15.40 22.34
C ARG A 8 43.15 -13.96 22.38
N ARG A 9 43.92 -13.04 22.95
CA ARG A 9 43.60 -11.59 22.97
C ARG A 9 43.78 -10.97 21.59
N ALA A 10 44.88 -11.26 20.90
CA ALA A 10 45.12 -10.79 19.54
C ALA A 10 44.02 -11.28 18.58
N TYR A 11 43.65 -12.56 18.66
CA TYR A 11 42.53 -13.13 17.91
C TYR A 11 41.20 -12.43 18.22
N ALA A 12 40.87 -12.25 19.50
CA ALA A 12 39.64 -11.56 19.91
C ALA A 12 39.58 -10.12 19.37
N TYR A 13 40.64 -9.33 19.52
CA TYR A 13 40.69 -7.96 18.98
C TYR A 13 40.61 -7.93 17.45
N GLY A 14 41.24 -8.87 16.76
CA GLY A 14 41.11 -9.01 15.30
C GLY A 14 39.67 -9.27 14.87
N VAL A 15 38.98 -10.22 15.51
CA VAL A 15 37.56 -10.51 15.25
C VAL A 15 36.68 -9.30 15.54
N THR A 16 36.88 -8.62 16.67
CA THR A 16 36.12 -7.39 17.01
C THR A 16 36.34 -6.28 16.00
N ALA A 17 37.58 -6.02 15.57
CA ALA A 17 37.89 -5.00 14.58
C ALA A 17 37.24 -5.29 13.22
N VAL A 18 37.28 -6.55 12.77
CA VAL A 18 36.62 -6.99 11.53
C VAL A 18 35.11 -6.80 11.61
N LEU A 19 34.47 -7.17 12.72
CA LEU A 19 33.03 -6.96 12.91
C LEU A 19 32.64 -5.48 12.93
N LEU A 20 33.43 -4.61 13.58
CA LEU A 20 33.19 -3.16 13.60
C LEU A 20 33.33 -2.55 12.20
N LEU A 21 34.36 -2.93 11.43
CA LEU A 21 34.53 -2.47 10.06
C LEU A 21 33.37 -2.91 9.15
N LEU A 22 32.89 -4.14 9.32
CA LEU A 22 31.72 -4.65 8.61
C LEU A 22 30.44 -3.85 8.96
N MET A 23 30.24 -3.45 10.21
CA MET A 23 29.10 -2.62 10.61
C MET A 23 29.17 -1.18 10.10
N LEU A 24 30.37 -0.63 9.90
CA LEU A 24 30.58 0.75 9.42
C LEU A 24 30.64 0.88 7.89
N ALA A 25 30.93 -0.22 7.17
CA ALA A 25 31.02 -0.23 5.70
C ALA A 25 29.82 0.40 4.94
N PRO A 26 28.55 0.29 5.40
CA PRO A 26 27.42 0.92 4.71
C PRO A 26 27.46 2.46 4.67
N LEU A 27 28.09 3.13 5.66
CA LEU A 27 28.16 4.59 5.74
C LEU A 27 28.86 5.26 4.55
N PHE A 28 29.65 4.50 3.80
CA PHE A 28 30.47 5.00 2.70
C PHE A 28 29.88 4.74 1.30
N ARG A 29 28.68 4.13 1.22
CA ARG A 29 27.99 3.89 -0.06
C ARG A 29 27.24 5.14 -0.55
N ARG A 30 27.27 5.39 -1.87
CA ARG A 30 26.49 6.46 -2.53
C ARG A 30 25.81 5.91 -3.78
N PRO A 31 24.47 6.02 -3.93
CA PRO A 31 23.50 6.45 -2.90
C PRO A 31 23.56 5.54 -1.65
N PRO A 32 22.90 5.89 -0.54
CA PRO A 32 22.71 4.94 0.57
C PRO A 32 21.89 3.73 0.06
N VAL A 33 22.59 2.62 -0.20
CA VAL A 33 22.08 1.32 -0.71
C VAL A 33 22.44 0.17 0.23
N ASP A 34 21.77 -0.97 0.02
CA ASP A 34 21.14 -1.57 1.18
C ASP A 34 20.77 -3.08 1.00
N SER A 35 20.36 -3.73 2.10
CA SER A 35 20.07 -5.16 2.37
C SER A 35 19.91 -5.37 3.91
N PHE A 36 19.74 -6.58 4.43
CA PHE A 36 19.96 -6.94 5.87
C PHE A 36 21.21 -7.87 5.95
N PRO A 37 21.91 -8.10 7.09
CA PRO A 37 21.83 -7.46 8.41
C PRO A 37 23.02 -6.52 8.73
N LEU A 38 24.09 -6.53 7.91
CA LEU A 38 25.26 -5.62 8.00
C LEU A 38 25.09 -4.46 7.01
N SER A 39 23.92 -3.85 7.09
CA SER A 39 23.37 -3.14 5.97
C SER A 39 22.17 -2.35 6.45
N THR A 40 22.13 -1.07 6.09
CA THR A 40 20.87 -0.35 5.99
C THR A 40 19.95 -1.13 5.04
N TYR A 41 18.62 -1.16 5.29
CA TYR A 41 17.65 -1.65 4.30
C TYR A 41 16.47 -0.69 4.20
N PRO A 42 16.04 -0.21 3.00
CA PRO A 42 14.75 0.38 2.90
C PRO A 42 13.89 -0.78 2.40
N MET A 43 13.43 -1.60 3.33
CA MET A 43 12.45 -2.65 3.07
C MET A 43 11.18 -2.12 2.35
N PHE A 44 11.08 -0.79 2.16
CA PHE A 44 9.98 -0.09 1.51
C PHE A 44 10.38 0.96 0.45
N SER A 45 11.67 1.18 0.12
CA SER A 45 12.08 2.18 -0.92
C SER A 45 13.11 1.74 -1.98
N TRP A 46 13.84 0.63 -1.80
CA TRP A 46 14.77 0.18 -2.86
C TRP A 46 14.00 -0.28 -4.11
N GLY A 47 14.26 0.34 -5.26
CA GLY A 47 13.56 0.07 -6.53
C GLY A 47 12.25 0.86 -6.74
N ARG A 48 11.89 1.77 -5.83
CA ARG A 48 10.81 2.75 -6.08
C ARG A 48 11.41 4.02 -6.68
N ASN A 49 11.36 4.14 -8.01
CA ASN A 49 11.85 5.32 -8.73
C ASN A 49 11.05 6.59 -8.42
N ASP A 50 9.86 6.44 -7.84
CA ASP A 50 8.99 7.52 -7.38
C ASP A 50 8.24 7.09 -6.10
N ALA A 51 7.64 8.06 -5.41
CA ALA A 51 6.79 7.81 -4.25
C ALA A 51 5.40 7.25 -4.62
N ARG A 52 5.17 6.83 -5.86
CA ARG A 52 3.81 6.53 -6.34
C ARG A 52 3.30 5.21 -5.79
N THR A 53 2.03 5.23 -5.40
CA THR A 53 1.30 4.05 -4.93
C THR A 53 -0.06 3.99 -5.62
N THR A 54 -0.24 2.99 -6.45
CA THR A 54 -1.50 2.74 -7.17
C THR A 54 -2.37 1.75 -6.39
N VAL A 55 -3.65 2.08 -6.22
CA VAL A 55 -4.60 1.31 -5.42
C VAL A 55 -5.96 1.22 -6.12
N GLU A 56 -6.46 -0.01 -6.27
CA GLU A 56 -7.84 -0.27 -6.67
C GLU A 56 -8.79 -0.05 -5.48
N ARG A 57 -9.77 0.84 -5.65
CA ARG A 57 -10.72 1.22 -4.58
C ARG A 57 -12.14 1.38 -5.10
N ALA A 58 -13.09 1.11 -4.21
CA ALA A 58 -14.49 1.51 -4.37
C ALA A 58 -14.72 2.78 -3.54
N VAL A 59 -15.32 3.80 -4.15
CA VAL A 59 -15.66 5.06 -3.48
C VAL A 59 -17.14 5.35 -3.62
N GLY A 60 -17.75 5.84 -2.54
CA GLY A 60 -19.07 6.42 -2.55
C GLY A 60 -18.98 7.87 -3.00
N VAL A 61 -19.92 8.29 -3.83
CA VAL A 61 -20.10 9.70 -4.23
C VAL A 61 -21.41 10.20 -3.64
N ASP A 62 -21.36 11.30 -2.89
CA ASP A 62 -22.54 11.97 -2.34
C ASP A 62 -23.24 12.88 -3.37
N SER A 63 -24.40 13.44 -3.00
CA SER A 63 -25.18 14.33 -3.85
C SER A 63 -24.51 15.66 -4.21
N ARG A 64 -23.41 16.03 -3.54
CA ARG A 64 -22.59 17.23 -3.77
C ARG A 64 -21.32 16.91 -4.56
N GLY A 65 -21.10 15.63 -4.94
CA GLY A 65 -19.90 15.16 -5.63
C GLY A 65 -18.72 14.85 -4.69
N GLY A 66 -18.91 14.92 -3.37
CA GLY A 66 -17.91 14.50 -2.38
C GLY A 66 -17.67 13.00 -2.46
N ARG A 67 -16.40 12.58 -2.33
CA ARG A 67 -15.98 11.18 -2.46
C ARG A 67 -15.46 10.65 -1.13
N ARG A 68 -16.00 9.52 -0.68
CA ARG A 68 -15.58 8.83 0.55
C ARG A 68 -15.29 7.35 0.29
N PRO A 69 -14.25 6.74 0.89
CA PRO A 69 -13.97 5.31 0.71
C PRO A 69 -15.15 4.43 1.16
N ILE A 70 -15.45 3.38 0.40
CA ILE A 70 -16.40 2.33 0.80
C ILE A 70 -15.69 1.35 1.75
N PRO A 71 -16.27 1.01 2.92
CA PRO A 71 -15.67 0.03 3.83
C PRO A 71 -15.60 -1.38 3.20
N PRO A 72 -14.55 -2.19 3.52
CA PRO A 72 -14.33 -3.53 2.97
C PRO A 72 -15.56 -4.43 2.98
N ARG A 73 -16.34 -4.42 4.08
CA ARG A 73 -17.61 -5.16 4.25
C ARG A 73 -18.52 -5.10 3.03
N LEU A 74 -18.70 -3.90 2.46
CA LEU A 74 -19.61 -3.64 1.36
C LEU A 74 -19.05 -4.12 0.01
N VAL A 75 -17.72 -4.22 -0.11
CA VAL A 75 -17.02 -4.85 -1.23
C VAL A 75 -17.26 -6.37 -1.21
N GLY A 76 -17.17 -6.99 -0.03
CA GLY A 76 -17.53 -8.40 0.19
C GLY A 76 -16.67 -9.17 1.20
N SER A 77 -15.82 -8.51 1.98
CA SER A 77 -15.06 -9.12 3.09
C SER A 77 -14.73 -8.08 4.15
N GLU A 78 -14.69 -8.47 5.43
CA GLU A 78 -14.15 -7.62 6.52
C GLU A 78 -12.67 -7.30 6.28
N GLU A 79 -11.92 -8.22 5.66
CA GLU A 79 -10.48 -8.12 5.46
C GLU A 79 -10.12 -7.19 4.30
N VAL A 80 -9.39 -6.12 4.62
CA VAL A 80 -8.98 -5.06 3.67
C VAL A 80 -8.25 -5.63 2.45
N LEU A 81 -7.34 -6.58 2.66
CA LEU A 81 -6.56 -7.19 1.58
C LEU A 81 -7.41 -8.11 0.69
N GLN A 82 -8.42 -8.79 1.23
CA GLN A 82 -9.36 -9.60 0.46
C GLN A 82 -10.32 -8.73 -0.36
N ALA A 83 -10.82 -7.63 0.22
CA ALA A 83 -11.62 -6.65 -0.51
C ALA A 83 -10.82 -6.01 -1.67
N LYS A 84 -9.54 -5.65 -1.45
CA LYS A 84 -8.64 -5.19 -2.51
C LYS A 84 -8.44 -6.26 -3.59
N ALA A 85 -8.19 -7.51 -3.22
CA ALA A 85 -8.01 -8.61 -4.16
C ALA A 85 -9.28 -8.83 -5.02
N THR A 86 -10.47 -8.72 -4.43
CA THR A 86 -11.77 -8.79 -5.11
C THR A 86 -11.93 -7.67 -6.15
N LEU A 87 -11.61 -6.42 -5.79
CA LEU A 87 -11.63 -5.28 -6.71
C LEU A 87 -10.66 -5.50 -7.88
N ALA A 88 -9.39 -5.79 -7.59
CA ALA A 88 -8.37 -6.01 -8.60
C ALA A 88 -8.72 -7.19 -9.54
N GLN A 89 -9.29 -8.28 -9.00
CA GLN A 89 -9.77 -9.40 -9.81
C GLN A 89 -10.92 -9.01 -10.72
N SER A 90 -11.90 -8.24 -10.23
CA SER A 90 -13.04 -7.77 -11.04
C SER A 90 -12.63 -6.81 -12.17
N ILE A 91 -11.53 -6.07 -11.99
CA ILE A 91 -10.94 -5.19 -13.01
C ILE A 91 -10.20 -6.03 -14.05
N ARG A 92 -9.37 -7.00 -13.63
CA ARG A 92 -8.68 -7.94 -14.55
C ARG A 92 -9.64 -8.78 -15.38
N GLN A 93 -10.78 -9.19 -14.81
CA GLN A 93 -11.86 -9.90 -15.53
C GLN A 93 -12.66 -9.01 -16.49
N GLY A 94 -12.36 -7.70 -16.55
CA GLY A 94 -12.91 -6.76 -17.51
C GLY A 94 -14.29 -6.19 -17.14
N ALA A 95 -14.74 -5.23 -17.97
CA ALA A 95 -15.83 -4.32 -17.64
C ALA A 95 -17.16 -5.00 -17.24
N ARG A 96 -17.47 -6.20 -17.73
CA ARG A 96 -18.67 -6.96 -17.31
C ARG A 96 -18.58 -7.38 -15.84
N ALA A 97 -17.44 -7.91 -15.41
CA ALA A 97 -17.20 -8.33 -14.03
C ALA A 97 -17.12 -7.11 -13.10
N THR A 98 -16.41 -6.05 -13.51
CA THR A 98 -16.32 -4.81 -12.73
C THR A 98 -17.68 -4.15 -12.51
N ARG A 99 -18.53 -4.08 -13.55
CA ARG A 99 -19.92 -3.58 -13.43
C ARG A 99 -20.80 -4.47 -12.56
N ALA A 100 -20.62 -5.79 -12.58
CA ALA A 100 -21.35 -6.70 -11.72
C ALA A 100 -20.99 -6.49 -10.23
N LEU A 101 -19.69 -6.39 -9.90
CA LEU A 101 -19.24 -6.06 -8.55
C LEU A 101 -19.75 -4.68 -8.11
N CYS A 102 -19.60 -3.66 -8.96
CA CYS A 102 -20.06 -2.29 -8.71
C CYS A 102 -21.56 -2.22 -8.36
N ARG A 103 -22.42 -2.96 -9.07
CA ARG A 103 -23.85 -3.06 -8.71
C ARG A 103 -24.07 -3.79 -7.38
N GLY A 104 -23.34 -4.87 -7.12
CA GLY A 104 -23.41 -5.58 -5.84
C GLY A 104 -23.03 -4.71 -4.64
N ILE A 105 -22.02 -3.85 -4.80
CA ILE A 105 -21.64 -2.86 -3.78
C ILE A 105 -22.74 -1.81 -3.63
N ALA A 106 -23.25 -1.24 -4.73
CA ALA A 106 -24.30 -0.22 -4.69
C ALA A 106 -25.62 -0.72 -4.07
N ALA A 107 -25.95 -2.01 -4.22
CA ALA A 107 -27.09 -2.63 -3.56
C ALA A 107 -26.91 -2.70 -2.04
N ARG A 108 -25.76 -3.21 -1.55
CA ARG A 108 -25.46 -3.27 -0.11
C ARG A 108 -25.36 -1.89 0.54
N VAL A 109 -24.83 -0.90 -0.20
CA VAL A 109 -24.82 0.51 0.23
C VAL A 109 -26.24 1.05 0.42
N ALA A 110 -27.19 0.68 -0.47
CA ALA A 110 -28.58 1.12 -0.36
C ALA A 110 -29.32 0.51 0.85
N GLU A 111 -28.91 -0.67 1.31
CA GLU A 111 -29.48 -1.37 2.47
C GLU A 111 -28.93 -0.84 3.81
N GLN A 112 -27.77 -0.17 3.81
CA GLN A 112 -27.07 0.22 5.04
C GLN A 112 -27.32 1.69 5.42
N SER A 113 -28.02 1.88 6.56
CA SER A 113 -28.47 3.19 7.07
C SER A 113 -27.38 4.26 7.23
N GLY A 114 -26.12 3.87 7.44
CA GLY A 114 -24.97 4.77 7.59
C GLY A 114 -24.37 5.32 6.28
N GLN A 115 -25.01 5.09 5.12
CA GLN A 115 -24.57 5.57 3.80
C GLN A 115 -25.69 6.20 2.96
N ALA A 116 -26.79 6.63 3.59
CA ALA A 116 -27.94 7.23 2.89
C ALA A 116 -27.63 8.54 2.12
N ASP A 117 -26.45 9.15 2.35
CA ASP A 117 -25.93 10.30 1.62
C ASP A 117 -25.33 9.95 0.24
N LEU A 118 -25.01 8.68 0.00
CA LEU A 118 -24.37 8.22 -1.24
C LEU A 118 -25.38 8.01 -2.37
N VAL A 119 -25.15 8.69 -3.50
CA VAL A 119 -25.98 8.58 -4.71
C VAL A 119 -25.38 7.62 -5.75
N SER A 120 -24.07 7.39 -5.72
CA SER A 120 -23.41 6.42 -6.59
C SER A 120 -22.15 5.81 -5.98
N VAL A 121 -21.73 4.68 -6.54
CA VAL A 121 -20.47 4.00 -6.25
C VAL A 121 -19.61 4.01 -7.51
N GLU A 122 -18.35 4.43 -7.39
CA GLU A 122 -17.34 4.37 -8.44
C GLU A 122 -16.29 3.30 -8.08
N ILE A 123 -15.98 2.38 -9.01
CA ILE A 123 -14.78 1.52 -8.92
C ILE A 123 -13.67 2.17 -9.74
N ARG A 124 -12.55 2.45 -9.08
CA ARG A 124 -11.44 3.23 -9.61
C ARG A 124 -10.10 2.57 -9.32
N THR A 125 -9.11 2.85 -10.15
CA THR A 125 -7.69 2.71 -9.81
C THR A 125 -7.15 4.11 -9.64
N ASP A 126 -6.79 4.47 -8.42
CA ASP A 126 -6.26 5.80 -8.08
C ASP A 126 -4.77 5.65 -7.72
N THR A 127 -3.93 6.56 -8.21
CA THR A 127 -2.50 6.63 -7.89
C THR A 127 -2.25 7.84 -7.01
N PHE A 128 -1.56 7.63 -5.90
CA PHE A 128 -1.21 8.67 -4.92
C PHE A 128 0.31 8.84 -4.86
N ASP A 129 0.77 10.04 -4.50
CA ASP A 129 2.10 10.20 -3.92
C ASP A 129 2.04 9.77 -2.45
N ALA A 130 2.78 8.73 -2.08
CA ALA A 130 2.71 8.17 -0.73
C ALA A 130 3.31 9.09 0.34
N VAL A 131 4.27 9.95 -0.01
CA VAL A 131 4.86 10.90 0.94
C VAL A 131 3.86 12.02 1.19
N ALA A 132 3.40 12.66 0.11
CA ALA A 132 2.45 13.78 0.21
C ALA A 132 1.11 13.35 0.86
N PHE A 133 0.67 12.10 0.63
CA PHE A 133 -0.52 11.53 1.28
C PHE A 133 -0.41 11.55 2.81
N PHE A 134 0.72 11.13 3.39
CA PHE A 134 0.93 11.16 4.84
C PHE A 134 1.23 12.56 5.38
N GLU A 135 1.57 13.52 4.52
CA GLU A 135 1.63 14.96 4.84
C GLU A 135 0.25 15.65 4.71
N GLY A 136 -0.82 14.91 4.43
CA GLY A 136 -2.20 15.40 4.36
C GLY A 136 -2.71 15.72 2.95
N GLN A 137 -1.91 15.53 1.91
CA GLN A 137 -2.33 15.69 0.51
C GLN A 137 -2.98 14.39 0.00
N GLU A 138 -4.17 14.08 0.49
CA GLU A 138 -4.88 12.82 0.18
C GLU A 138 -5.48 12.73 -1.24
N ALA A 139 -5.26 13.75 -2.10
CA ALA A 139 -5.74 13.75 -3.47
C ALA A 139 -4.90 12.82 -4.36
N PRO A 140 -5.52 12.01 -5.25
CA PRO A 140 -4.78 11.20 -6.20
C PRO A 140 -4.14 12.07 -7.29
N ILE A 141 -2.93 11.70 -7.70
CA ILE A 141 -2.18 12.32 -8.82
C ILE A 141 -2.62 11.77 -10.19
N ASP A 142 -3.22 10.58 -10.23
CA ASP A 142 -3.88 10.00 -11.40
C ASP A 142 -5.06 9.12 -10.95
N SER A 143 -6.10 9.03 -11.80
CA SER A 143 -7.35 8.34 -11.51
C SER A 143 -7.94 7.71 -12.77
N LYS A 144 -8.05 6.37 -12.79
CA LYS A 144 -8.75 5.62 -13.82
C LYS A 144 -10.08 5.08 -13.30
N LEU A 145 -11.19 5.59 -13.83
CA LEU A 145 -12.53 5.08 -13.56
C LEU A 145 -12.81 3.81 -14.39
N HIS A 146 -13.29 2.74 -13.76
CA HIS A 146 -13.65 1.49 -14.45
C HIS A 146 -15.16 1.24 -14.50
N ALA A 147 -15.90 1.65 -13.47
CA ALA A 147 -17.36 1.54 -13.42
C ALA A 147 -17.98 2.57 -12.47
N THR A 148 -19.19 3.02 -12.79
CA THR A 148 -20.05 3.82 -11.90
C THR A 148 -21.43 3.17 -11.84
N CYS A 149 -21.99 3.02 -10.64
CA CYS A 149 -23.31 2.44 -10.40
C CYS A 149 -24.09 3.33 -9.44
N LYS A 150 -25.34 3.65 -9.77
CA LYS A 150 -26.22 4.44 -8.88
C LYS A 150 -26.66 3.58 -7.70
N VAL A 151 -26.66 4.16 -6.50
CA VAL A 151 -27.26 3.55 -5.31
C VAL A 151 -28.79 3.54 -5.50
N GLY A 152 -29.44 2.42 -5.18
CA GLY A 152 -30.90 2.28 -5.32
C GLY A 152 -31.44 2.14 -6.77
N ALA A 153 -30.59 2.09 -7.79
CA ALA A 153 -31.03 1.72 -9.14
C ALA A 153 -31.26 0.20 -9.22
N ARG A 154 -32.53 -0.18 -9.42
CA ARG A 154 -32.96 -1.56 -9.71
C ARG A 154 -32.71 -1.90 -11.18
#